data_AF-A0A3A2ZL04-F1
#
_entry.id   AF-A0A3A2ZL04-F1
#
_cell.length_a   1.000
_cell.length_b   1.000
_cell.length_c   1.000
_cell.angle_alpha   90.00
_cell.angle_beta   90.00
_cell.angle_gamma   90.00
#
_symmetry.space_group_name_H-M   'P 1'
#
loop_
_entity.id
_entity.type
_entity.pdbx_description
1 polymer ?
#
loop_
_entity_poly.entity_id
_entity_poly.type
_entity_poly.pdbx_seq_one_letter_code
_entity_poly.pdbx_strand_id
1 'polypeptide(L)'
;MVPTELRFIHFNDVYHVPSAELFSRFIQLKESFVGDGALTLFSGDAFSPSLEASILKGEHMGPLLNFAGVDVACYGNHGLRTDLSDFDFGDARLIELSNQVDFPWVLSNAWHVPQNGQWLEEGELLGRAKSYVVRELHGFRIGFFGLAGT
;
A
#
# COMPACT_ATOMS: atom_id res chain seq x y z
N MET A 1 -33.60 -12.47 9.32
CA MET A 1 -32.21 -12.14 9.67
C MET A 1 -31.82 -10.99 8.76
N VAL A 2 -31.34 -9.87 9.29
CA VAL A 2 -30.84 -8.76 8.45
C VAL A 2 -29.48 -9.22 7.89
N PRO A 3 -29.24 -9.16 6.57
CA PRO A 3 -27.95 -9.54 6.01
C PRO A 3 -26.84 -8.63 6.55
N THR A 4 -25.72 -9.22 6.93
CA THR A 4 -24.52 -8.45 7.33
C THR A 4 -23.86 -7.89 6.09
N GLU A 5 -23.71 -6.57 6.04
CA GLU A 5 -22.96 -5.90 4.98
C GLU A 5 -21.47 -5.86 5.34
N LEU A 6 -20.59 -6.18 4.39
CA LEU A 6 -19.15 -5.97 4.50
C LEU A 6 -18.76 -4.88 3.50
N ARG A 7 -18.16 -3.79 4.00
CA ARG A 7 -17.83 -2.63 3.19
C ARG A 7 -16.32 -2.47 3.06
N PHE A 8 -15.88 -2.29 1.82
CA PHE A 8 -14.50 -2.01 1.49
C PHE A 8 -14.45 -0.68 0.74
N ILE A 9 -13.68 0.27 1.26
CA ILE A 9 -13.43 1.56 0.61
C ILE A 9 -12.05 1.45 -0.03
N HIS A 10 -11.94 1.75 -1.33
CA HIS A 10 -10.72 1.50 -2.07
C HIS A 10 -10.27 2.72 -2.87
N PHE A 11 -8.96 2.92 -2.91
CA PHE A 11 -8.29 3.88 -3.80
C PHE A 11 -6.90 3.37 -4.18
N ASN A 12 -6.28 4.01 -5.18
CA ASN A 12 -4.99 3.64 -5.77
C ASN A 12 -4.38 4.88 -6.44
N ASP A 13 -3.13 4.75 -6.89
CA ASP A 13 -2.49 5.71 -7.80
C ASP A 13 -2.48 7.16 -7.27
N VAL A 14 -2.11 7.31 -6.01
CA VAL A 14 -2.01 8.63 -5.35
C VAL A 14 -0.57 9.10 -5.36
N TYR A 15 -0.13 9.57 -6.51
CA TYR A 15 1.24 10.04 -6.72
C TYR A 15 1.52 11.43 -6.11
N HIS A 16 0.48 12.26 -6.02
CA HIS A 16 0.59 13.64 -5.61
C HIS A 16 -0.73 14.12 -4.99
N VAL A 17 -0.61 14.95 -3.94
CA VAL A 17 -1.76 15.59 -3.29
C VAL A 17 -1.73 17.09 -3.59
N PRO A 18 -2.56 17.57 -4.54
CA PRO A 18 -2.45 18.92 -5.09
C PRO A 18 -2.83 20.04 -4.12
N SER A 19 -3.65 19.75 -3.12
CA SER A 19 -3.97 20.71 -2.06
C SER A 19 -4.55 20.01 -0.83
N ALA A 20 -4.38 20.65 0.33
CA ALA A 20 -5.00 20.22 1.57
C ALA A 20 -6.55 20.23 1.49
N GLU A 21 -7.14 21.12 0.68
CA GLU A 21 -8.59 21.18 0.48
C GLU A 21 -9.10 19.92 -0.22
N LEU A 22 -8.47 19.50 -1.32
CA LEU A 22 -8.87 18.31 -2.04
C LEU A 22 -8.65 17.04 -1.21
N PHE A 23 -7.54 16.98 -0.46
CA PHE A 23 -7.31 15.90 0.49
C PHE A 23 -8.39 15.85 1.57
N SER A 24 -8.73 16.98 2.18
CA SER A 24 -9.77 17.05 3.22
C SER A 24 -11.14 16.62 2.68
N ARG A 25 -11.49 17.02 1.45
CA ARG A 25 -12.73 16.58 0.79
C ARG A 25 -12.74 15.08 0.53
N PHE A 26 -11.61 14.52 0.09
CA PHE A 26 -11.46 13.08 -0.09
C PHE A 26 -11.68 12.33 1.23
N ILE A 27 -11.04 12.79 2.32
CA ILE A 27 -11.21 12.19 3.65
C ILE A 27 -12.67 12.27 4.10
N GLN A 28 -13.32 13.43 3.99
CA GLN A 28 -14.73 13.58 4.37
C GLN A 28 -15.65 12.65 3.56
N LEU A 29 -15.41 12.53 2.25
CA LEU A 29 -16.17 11.62 1.40
C LEU A 29 -15.95 10.16 1.82
N LYS A 30 -14.70 9.75 2.05
CA LYS A 30 -14.34 8.42 2.56
C LYS A 30 -15.08 8.11 3.85
N GLU A 31 -15.02 9.01 4.83
CA GLU A 31 -15.68 8.87 6.13
C GLU A 31 -17.21 8.78 6.01
N SER A 32 -17.82 9.45 5.02
CA SER A 32 -19.27 9.33 4.77
C SER A 32 -19.70 7.91 4.37
N PHE A 33 -18.78 7.10 3.86
CA PHE A 33 -19.02 5.70 3.52
C PHE A 33 -18.64 4.72 4.63
N VAL A 34 -18.05 5.12 5.76
CA VAL A 34 -17.62 4.14 6.79
C VAL A 34 -18.83 3.47 7.46
N GLY A 35 -19.91 4.22 7.74
CA GLY A 35 -21.11 3.67 8.37
C GLY A 35 -20.82 3.00 9.72
N ASP A 36 -21.33 1.77 9.90
CA ASP A 36 -21.10 0.96 11.11
C ASP A 36 -19.77 0.19 11.10
N GLY A 37 -18.97 0.33 10.03
CA GLY A 37 -17.68 -0.33 9.88
C GLY A 37 -17.33 -0.59 8.41
N ALA A 38 -16.10 -0.26 8.03
CA ALA A 38 -15.54 -0.53 6.71
C ALA A 38 -14.02 -0.78 6.83
N LEU A 39 -13.46 -1.49 5.85
CA LEU A 39 -12.01 -1.58 5.67
C LEU A 39 -11.57 -0.67 4.52
N THR A 40 -10.58 0.17 4.75
CA THR A 40 -9.95 1.04 3.75
C THR A 40 -8.76 0.34 3.12
N LEU A 41 -8.80 0.11 1.82
CA LEU A 41 -7.79 -0.63 1.07
C LEU A 41 -7.07 0.32 0.10
N PHE A 42 -5.76 0.19 0.00
CA PHE A 42 -4.95 0.97 -0.94
C PHE A 42 -4.20 0.06 -1.91
N SER A 43 -4.44 0.16 -3.22
CA SER A 43 -3.78 -0.72 -4.21
C SER A 43 -2.48 -0.17 -4.80
N GLY A 44 -1.76 0.64 -4.02
CA GLY A 44 -0.38 0.98 -4.32
C GLY A 44 -0.22 2.25 -5.15
N ASP A 45 1.02 2.47 -5.58
CA ASP A 45 1.45 3.64 -6.34
C ASP A 45 1.24 4.97 -5.60
N ALA A 46 1.91 5.08 -4.45
CA ALA A 46 1.95 6.29 -3.65
C ALA A 46 3.26 7.08 -3.77
N PHE A 47 4.40 6.38 -3.72
CA PHE A 47 5.67 7.05 -3.40
C PHE A 47 6.30 7.80 -4.57
N SER A 48 5.86 7.55 -5.81
CA SER A 48 6.40 8.15 -7.03
C SER A 48 5.53 7.79 -8.25
N PRO A 49 5.43 8.63 -9.31
CA PRO A 49 6.17 9.88 -9.55
C PRO A 49 5.48 11.18 -9.13
N SER A 50 6.24 12.09 -8.52
CA SER A 50 5.82 13.48 -8.30
C SER A 50 7.02 14.42 -8.13
N LEU A 51 6.77 15.73 -8.21
CA LEU A 51 7.80 16.73 -7.94
C LEU A 51 8.32 16.59 -6.51
N GLU A 52 7.42 16.39 -5.55
CA GLU A 52 7.76 16.14 -4.16
C GLU A 52 8.58 14.86 -4.00
N ALA A 53 8.20 13.77 -4.68
CA ALA A 53 8.96 12.52 -4.68
C ALA A 53 10.39 12.70 -5.23
N SER A 54 10.60 13.59 -6.20
CA SER A 54 11.95 13.85 -6.73
C SER A 54 12.94 14.37 -5.68
N ILE A 55 12.43 15.07 -4.65
CA ILE A 55 13.22 15.68 -3.56
C ILE A 55 13.13 14.84 -2.28
N LEU A 56 11.91 14.53 -1.82
CA LEU A 56 11.62 13.88 -0.54
C LEU A 56 11.64 12.35 -0.62
N LYS A 57 11.80 11.79 -1.80
CA LYS A 57 11.92 10.35 -2.01
C LYS A 57 10.80 9.53 -1.35
N GLY A 58 9.55 9.97 -1.54
CA GLY A 58 8.34 9.32 -1.02
C GLY A 58 7.94 9.63 0.43
N GLU A 59 8.80 10.28 1.25
CA GLU A 59 8.57 10.48 2.69
C GLU A 59 7.25 11.20 3.02
N HIS A 60 6.83 12.13 2.16
CA HIS A 60 5.64 12.94 2.35
C HIS A 60 4.32 12.14 2.32
N MET A 61 4.32 10.92 1.77
CA MET A 61 3.10 10.14 1.56
C MET A 61 2.70 9.29 2.77
N GLY A 62 3.67 8.81 3.56
CA GLY A 62 3.39 7.97 4.74
C GLY A 62 2.39 8.61 5.70
N PRO A 63 2.62 9.85 6.17
CA PRO A 63 1.69 10.55 7.05
C PRO A 63 0.29 10.74 6.46
N LEU A 64 0.19 10.96 5.15
CA LEU A 64 -1.10 11.15 4.46
C LEU A 64 -1.89 9.85 4.37
N LEU A 65 -1.23 8.72 4.08
CA LEU A 65 -1.87 7.41 4.03
C LEU A 65 -2.28 6.92 5.42
N ASN A 66 -1.46 7.17 6.45
CA ASN A 66 -1.85 6.89 7.85
C ASN A 66 -3.07 7.73 8.24
N PHE A 67 -3.09 9.02 7.90
CA PHE A 67 -4.23 9.90 8.15
C PHE A 67 -5.49 9.45 7.38
N ALA A 68 -5.32 8.90 6.18
CA ALA A 68 -6.42 8.31 5.42
C ALA A 68 -7.00 7.04 6.05
N GLY A 69 -6.34 6.46 7.06
CA GLY A 69 -6.81 5.30 7.80
C GLY A 69 -6.83 4.03 6.94
N VAL A 70 -5.78 3.80 6.16
CA VAL A 70 -5.61 2.56 5.37
C VAL A 70 -5.44 1.37 6.31
N ASP A 71 -6.15 0.28 6.05
CA ASP A 71 -6.11 -0.97 6.83
C ASP A 71 -5.14 -2.00 6.25
N VAL A 72 -5.03 -2.04 4.92
CA VAL A 72 -4.17 -2.93 4.12
C VAL A 72 -3.79 -2.20 2.83
N ALA A 73 -2.52 -2.25 2.47
CA ALA A 73 -2.04 -1.74 1.19
C ALA A 73 -1.34 -2.83 0.36
N CYS A 74 -1.41 -2.72 -0.97
CA CYS A 74 -0.61 -3.50 -1.91
C CYS A 74 0.45 -2.62 -2.55
N TYR A 75 1.66 -3.13 -2.79
CA TYR A 75 2.63 -2.38 -3.61
C TYR A 75 2.16 -2.33 -5.07
N GLY A 76 2.41 -1.19 -5.72
CA GLY A 76 2.20 -1.01 -7.16
C GLY A 76 3.49 -1.24 -7.95
N ASN A 77 3.41 -1.13 -9.28
CA ASN A 77 4.51 -1.45 -10.19
C ASN A 77 5.64 -0.42 -10.18
N HIS A 78 5.33 0.86 -9.92
CA HIS A 78 6.32 1.93 -9.87
C HIS A 78 7.32 1.79 -8.71
N GLY A 79 7.03 0.92 -7.73
CA GLY A 79 7.95 0.60 -6.64
C GLY A 79 8.83 -0.63 -6.85
N LEU A 80 8.64 -1.40 -7.93
CA LEU A 80 9.15 -2.78 -8.05
C LEU A 80 9.95 -3.08 -9.32
N ARG A 81 10.13 -2.11 -10.25
CA ARG A 81 11.00 -2.32 -11.41
C ARG A 81 12.47 -2.25 -11.02
N THR A 82 13.17 -3.38 -11.17
CA THR A 82 14.59 -3.55 -10.82
C THR A 82 15.55 -3.28 -11.99
N ASP A 83 15.05 -3.16 -13.22
CA ASP A 83 15.85 -3.22 -14.47
C ASP A 83 15.69 -2.00 -15.39
N LEU A 84 14.85 -1.05 -15.03
CA LEU A 84 14.86 0.31 -15.56
C LEU A 84 15.08 1.23 -14.37
N SER A 85 15.77 2.34 -14.59
CA SER A 85 16.14 3.45 -13.69
C SER A 85 15.18 3.89 -12.57
N ASP A 86 13.99 3.31 -12.47
CA ASP A 86 12.83 3.76 -11.69
C ASP A 86 12.37 2.68 -10.68
N PHE A 87 13.30 1.95 -10.07
CA PHE A 87 13.26 1.92 -8.61
C PHE A 87 13.45 3.39 -8.24
N ASP A 88 12.39 4.20 -8.07
CA ASP A 88 12.70 5.64 -7.93
C ASP A 88 13.66 5.88 -6.75
N PHE A 89 13.67 4.99 -5.74
CA PHE A 89 14.63 4.98 -4.62
C PHE A 89 15.24 3.62 -4.19
N GLY A 90 14.92 2.49 -4.82
CA GLY A 90 15.45 1.18 -4.42
C GLY A 90 14.67 0.47 -3.29
N ASP A 91 14.85 -0.86 -3.17
CA ASP A 91 14.15 -1.68 -2.17
C ASP A 91 14.46 -1.25 -0.74
N ALA A 92 15.70 -0.86 -0.44
CA ALA A 92 16.08 -0.35 0.88
C ALA A 92 15.23 0.86 1.32
N ARG A 93 14.94 1.78 0.39
CA ARG A 93 14.08 2.93 0.67
C ARG A 93 12.61 2.53 0.74
N LEU A 94 12.16 1.59 -0.10
CA LEU A 94 10.81 1.04 0.00
C LEU A 94 10.58 0.43 1.40
N ILE A 95 11.54 -0.33 1.92
CA ILE A 95 11.53 -0.89 3.26
C ILE A 95 11.45 0.22 4.32
N GLU A 96 12.25 1.27 4.19
CA GLU A 96 12.24 2.41 5.11
C GLU A 96 10.86 3.08 5.17
N LEU A 97 10.31 3.45 4.01
CA LEU A 97 8.98 4.07 3.91
C LEU A 97 7.88 3.15 4.45
N SER A 98 8.01 1.85 4.23
CA SER A 98 7.05 0.85 4.70
C SER A 98 7.08 0.67 6.22
N ASN A 99 8.20 0.96 6.87
CA ASN A 99 8.29 0.99 8.33
C ASN A 99 7.71 2.28 8.94
N GLN A 100 7.37 3.28 8.14
CA GLN A 100 6.81 4.57 8.60
C GLN A 100 5.28 4.63 8.54
N VAL A 101 4.62 3.57 8.09
CA VAL A 101 3.15 3.49 7.99
C VAL A 101 2.56 2.54 9.05
N ASP A 102 1.29 2.78 9.39
CA ASP A 102 0.59 2.04 10.46
C ASP A 102 -0.13 0.77 9.94
N PHE A 103 -0.03 0.50 8.64
CA PHE A 103 -0.69 -0.61 7.96
C PHE A 103 0.31 -1.52 7.24
N PRO A 104 -0.02 -2.81 7.07
CA PRO A 104 0.84 -3.73 6.34
C PRO A 104 0.73 -3.51 4.83
N TRP A 105 1.86 -3.70 4.17
CA TRP A 105 1.91 -3.92 2.74
C TRP A 105 1.82 -5.41 2.41
N VAL A 106 1.06 -5.76 1.39
CA VAL A 106 0.95 -7.13 0.85
C VAL A 106 1.52 -7.23 -0.55
N LEU A 107 2.19 -8.36 -0.81
CA LEU A 107 2.71 -8.73 -2.12
C LEU A 107 2.95 -10.24 -2.13
N SER A 108 2.55 -10.91 -3.19
CA SER A 108 2.62 -12.37 -3.29
C SER A 108 3.32 -12.84 -4.57
N ASN A 109 3.84 -11.91 -5.37
CA ASN A 109 4.38 -12.18 -6.69
C ASN A 109 5.69 -11.46 -7.05
N ALA A 110 6.37 -10.80 -6.09
CA ALA A 110 7.68 -10.19 -6.34
C ALA A 110 8.64 -10.42 -5.17
N TRP A 111 9.82 -10.98 -5.48
CA TRP A 111 10.81 -11.46 -4.52
C TRP A 111 12.19 -10.91 -4.84
N HIS A 112 13.05 -10.82 -3.84
CA HIS A 112 14.48 -10.60 -4.04
C HIS A 112 15.08 -11.72 -4.89
N VAL A 113 15.92 -11.33 -5.84
CA VAL A 113 16.71 -12.30 -6.61
C VAL A 113 17.76 -12.93 -5.67
N PRO A 114 17.89 -14.27 -5.66
CA PRO A 114 18.89 -14.95 -4.83
C PRO A 114 20.31 -14.46 -5.08
N GLN A 115 21.03 -14.07 -4.02
CA GLN A 115 22.44 -13.64 -4.17
C GLN A 115 23.42 -14.76 -4.53
N ASN A 116 23.01 -16.04 -4.50
CA ASN A 116 23.86 -17.19 -4.81
C ASN A 116 23.15 -18.32 -5.59
N GLY A 117 22.07 -18.00 -6.32
CA GLY A 117 21.28 -18.99 -7.07
C GLY A 117 20.45 -19.95 -6.20
N GLN A 118 20.44 -19.75 -4.88
CA GLN A 118 19.57 -20.48 -3.95
C GLN A 118 18.41 -19.61 -3.51
N TRP A 119 17.21 -19.92 -3.98
CA TRP A 119 15.99 -19.35 -3.43
C TRP A 119 15.86 -19.77 -1.95
N LEU A 120 15.58 -18.81 -1.08
CA LEU A 120 15.06 -19.12 0.25
C LEU A 120 13.72 -19.88 0.06
N GLU A 121 13.37 -20.80 0.97
CA GLU A 121 12.18 -21.67 0.80
C GLU A 121 10.87 -20.91 0.54
N GLU A 122 10.76 -19.64 0.94
CA GLU A 122 9.61 -18.76 0.65
C GLU A 122 9.96 -17.53 -0.21
N GLY A 123 11.25 -17.32 -0.53
CA GLY A 123 11.77 -16.07 -1.10
C GLY A 123 11.55 -14.87 -0.17
N GLU A 124 12.50 -13.94 -0.11
CA GLU A 124 12.25 -12.69 0.63
C GLU A 124 11.41 -11.76 -0.29
N LEU A 125 10.21 -11.38 0.15
CA LEU A 125 9.35 -10.47 -0.60
C LEU A 125 9.93 -9.05 -0.56
N LEU A 126 9.81 -8.33 -1.67
CA LEU A 126 10.25 -6.93 -1.75
C LEU A 126 9.50 -6.03 -0.75
N GLY A 127 10.15 -4.98 -0.27
CA GLY A 127 9.56 -3.97 0.63
C GLY A 127 9.18 -4.48 2.02
N ARG A 128 9.59 -5.70 2.42
CA ARG A 128 9.05 -6.42 3.60
C ARG A 128 7.54 -6.66 3.52
N ALA A 129 7.03 -6.85 2.30
CA ALA A 129 5.64 -7.21 2.12
C ALA A 129 5.29 -8.51 2.85
N LYS A 130 4.03 -8.64 3.23
CA LYS A 130 3.46 -9.92 3.66
C LYS A 130 2.82 -10.61 2.46
N SER A 131 2.99 -11.93 2.36
CA SER A 131 2.32 -12.72 1.31
C SER A 131 0.80 -12.61 1.38
N TYR A 132 0.26 -12.46 2.59
CA TYR A 132 -1.13 -12.08 2.85
C TYR A 132 -1.29 -11.52 4.26
N VAL A 133 -2.43 -10.89 4.53
CA VAL A 133 -2.89 -10.52 5.89
C VAL A 133 -4.35 -10.90 6.08
N VAL A 134 -4.78 -11.03 7.33
CA VAL A 134 -6.18 -11.25 7.68
C VAL A 134 -6.67 -10.05 8.49
N ARG A 135 -7.89 -9.58 8.19
CA ARG A 135 -8.63 -8.59 8.99
C ARG A 135 -9.96 -9.17 9.44
N GLU A 136 -10.52 -8.61 10.49
CA GLU A 136 -11.85 -8.95 10.97
C GLU A 136 -12.80 -7.77 10.70
N LEU A 137 -13.97 -8.04 10.12
CA LEU A 137 -15.03 -7.05 9.94
C LEU A 137 -16.37 -7.73 10.24
N HIS A 138 -17.13 -7.18 11.18
CA HIS A 138 -18.43 -7.72 11.62
C HIS A 138 -18.38 -9.22 11.99
N GLY A 139 -17.28 -9.68 12.61
CA GLY A 139 -17.06 -11.08 13.01
C GLY A 139 -16.58 -12.00 11.87
N PHE A 140 -16.40 -11.50 10.65
CA PHE A 140 -15.86 -12.25 9.53
C PHE A 140 -14.35 -12.06 9.40
N ARG A 141 -13.61 -13.15 9.26
CA ARG A 141 -12.17 -13.14 8.94
C ARG A 141 -11.98 -13.05 7.42
N ILE A 142 -11.36 -11.98 6.95
CA ILE A 142 -11.19 -11.65 5.54
C ILE A 142 -9.69 -11.65 5.22
N GLY A 143 -9.27 -12.46 4.24
CA GLY A 143 -7.89 -12.55 3.79
C GLY A 143 -7.60 -11.59 2.62
N PHE A 144 -6.45 -10.92 2.67
CA PHE A 144 -5.95 -10.02 1.64
C PHE A 144 -4.57 -10.46 1.19
N PHE A 145 -4.37 -10.60 -0.11
CA PHE A 145 -3.07 -10.82 -0.73
C PHE A 145 -2.89 -9.82 -1.88
N GLY A 146 -1.65 -9.51 -2.24
CA GLY A 146 -1.32 -8.42 -3.15
C GLY A 146 -0.59 -8.92 -4.39
N LEU A 147 -0.88 -8.34 -5.55
CA LEU A 147 -0.17 -8.61 -6.79
C LEU A 147 0.27 -7.29 -7.41
N ALA A 148 1.54 -7.21 -7.78
CA ALA A 148 2.05 -6.09 -8.57
C ALA A 148 2.23 -6.47 -10.04
N GLY A 149 1.88 -5.56 -10.94
CA GLY A 149 2.18 -5.69 -12.35
C GLY A 149 3.67 -5.49 -12.63
N THR A 150 4.20 -6.23 -13.62
CA THR A 150 5.57 -6.07 -14.13
C THR A 150 5.57 -5.21 -15.38
#